data_AF-A0A7S0WMS7-F1
#
_entry.id   AF-A0A7S0WMS7-F1
#
_cell.length_a   1.000
_cell.length_b   1.000
_cell.length_c   1.000
_cell.angle_alpha   90.00
_cell.angle_beta   90.00
_cell.angle_gamma   90.00
#
_symmetry.space_group_name_H-M   'P 1'
#
loop_
_entity.id
_entity.type
_entity.pdbx_description
1 polymer ?
#
loop_
_entity_poly.entity_id
_entity_poly.type
_entity_poly.pdbx_seq_one_letter_code
_entity_poly.pdbx_strand_id
1 'polypeptide(L)'
;TLKFPEEVPLSDAAKDVIVRLLHPTPHLRLGCLKEGVEGLKRHPFFEGIDFVALARREVPTPYLPDTASDNGLVNFSKDDGDEYDSSDSEEDISIPVEPGCWFANF
;
A
#
# COMPACT_ATOMS: atom_id res chain seq x y z
N THR A 1 -16.80 -16.67 -10.96
CA THR A 1 -15.46 -16.80 -11.55
C THR A 1 -14.97 -15.44 -11.97
N LEU A 2 -13.75 -15.08 -11.61
CA LEU A 2 -13.13 -13.82 -11.99
C LEU A 2 -13.04 -13.72 -13.53
N LYS A 3 -13.35 -12.55 -14.09
CA LYS A 3 -13.34 -12.28 -15.52
C LYS A 3 -12.37 -11.14 -15.79
N PHE A 4 -11.51 -11.32 -16.78
CA PHE A 4 -10.58 -10.30 -17.22
C PHE A 4 -11.17 -9.57 -18.45
N PRO A 5 -11.04 -8.24 -18.55
CA PRO A 5 -11.40 -7.50 -19.75
C PRO A 5 -10.52 -7.93 -20.93
N GLU A 6 -11.10 -8.01 -22.13
CA GLU A 6 -10.37 -8.44 -23.34
C GLU A 6 -9.47 -7.34 -23.90
N GLU A 7 -9.78 -6.08 -23.56
CA GLU A 7 -9.08 -4.88 -24.04
C GLU A 7 -7.71 -4.71 -23.38
N VAL A 8 -7.47 -5.35 -22.23
CA VAL A 8 -6.22 -5.23 -21.47
C VAL A 8 -5.36 -6.47 -21.70
N PRO A 9 -4.22 -6.35 -22.39
CA PRO A 9 -3.33 -7.48 -22.58
C PRO A 9 -2.67 -7.86 -21.25
N LEU A 10 -3.00 -9.04 -20.75
CA LEU A 10 -2.40 -9.64 -19.55
C LEU A 10 -1.73 -10.95 -19.92
N SER A 11 -0.50 -11.16 -19.43
CA SER A 11 0.19 -12.44 -19.54
C SER A 11 -0.54 -13.52 -18.73
N ASP A 12 -0.36 -14.78 -19.11
CA ASP A 12 -1.00 -15.90 -18.39
C ASP A 12 -0.51 -15.99 -16.93
N ALA A 13 0.76 -15.67 -16.69
CA ALA A 13 1.32 -15.58 -15.34
C ALA A 13 0.63 -14.47 -14.50
N ALA A 14 0.31 -13.33 -15.11
CA ALA A 14 -0.42 -12.24 -14.44
C ALA A 14 -1.87 -12.64 -14.14
N LYS A 15 -2.54 -13.32 -15.07
CA LYS A 15 -3.90 -13.83 -14.83
C LYS A 15 -3.90 -14.87 -13.70
N ASP A 16 -2.95 -15.81 -13.71
CA ASP A 16 -2.85 -16.86 -12.68
C ASP A 16 -2.59 -16.27 -11.29
N VAL A 17 -1.65 -15.31 -11.17
CA VAL A 17 -1.35 -14.71 -9.86
C VAL A 17 -2.57 -13.98 -9.30
N ILE A 18 -3.31 -13.25 -10.14
CA ILE A 18 -4.52 -12.54 -9.73
C ILE A 18 -5.60 -13.52 -9.26
N VAL A 19 -5.87 -14.58 -10.03
CA VAL A 19 -6.87 -15.60 -9.66
C VAL A 19 -6.52 -16.27 -8.33
N ARG A 20 -5.24 -16.60 -8.11
CA ARG A 20 -4.80 -17.30 -6.90
C ARG A 20 -4.73 -16.40 -5.67
N LEU A 21 -4.42 -15.11 -5.84
CA LEU A 21 -4.51 -14.11 -4.77
C LEU A 21 -5.95 -13.77 -4.40
N LEU A 22 -6.88 -13.86 -5.36
CA LEU A 22 -8.30 -13.58 -5.15
C LEU A 22 -9.12 -14.87 -4.93
N HIS A 23 -8.49 -15.93 -4.44
CA HIS A 23 -9.19 -17.16 -4.12
C HIS A 23 -10.29 -16.89 -3.06
N PRO A 24 -11.56 -17.34 -3.27
CA PRO A 24 -12.69 -17.04 -2.39
C PRO A 24 -12.47 -17.54 -0.96
N THR A 25 -11.86 -18.71 -0.83
CA THR A 25 -11.53 -19.34 0.44
C THR A 25 -10.16 -18.85 0.93
N PRO A 26 -10.06 -18.16 2.09
CA PRO A 26 -8.82 -17.50 2.52
C PRO A 26 -7.62 -18.44 2.70
N HIS A 27 -7.79 -19.62 3.27
CA HIS A 27 -6.68 -20.57 3.50
C HIS A 27 -6.18 -21.24 2.20
N LEU A 28 -6.89 -21.07 1.09
CA LEU A 28 -6.48 -21.53 -0.24
C LEU A 28 -5.86 -20.40 -1.08
N ARG A 29 -5.82 -19.17 -0.54
CA ARG A 29 -5.21 -18.02 -1.19
C ARG A 29 -3.70 -18.21 -1.30
N LEU A 30 -3.12 -17.81 -2.44
CA LEU A 30 -1.67 -17.73 -2.58
C LEU A 30 -1.09 -16.85 -1.47
N GLY A 31 -0.04 -17.32 -0.79
CA GLY A 31 0.50 -16.67 0.41
C GLY A 31 -0.09 -17.16 1.74
N CYS A 32 -1.24 -17.85 1.72
CA CYS A 32 -1.89 -18.45 2.91
C CYS A 32 -1.78 -19.98 2.95
N LEU A 33 -1.24 -20.61 1.90
CA LEU A 33 -0.92 -22.03 1.85
C LEU A 33 0.24 -22.37 2.81
N LYS A 34 0.56 -23.67 2.94
CA LYS A 34 1.65 -24.16 3.79
C LYS A 34 3.00 -23.46 3.54
N GLU A 35 3.26 -23.07 2.29
CA GLU A 35 4.52 -22.40 1.90
C GLU A 35 4.55 -20.90 2.21
N GLY A 36 3.41 -20.31 2.60
CA GLY A 36 3.29 -18.90 2.93
C GLY A 36 3.80 -17.98 1.81
N VAL A 37 4.55 -16.95 2.22
CA VAL A 37 5.14 -15.95 1.32
C VAL A 37 6.16 -16.55 0.33
N GLU A 38 6.81 -17.67 0.67
CA GLU A 38 7.80 -18.28 -0.21
C GLU A 38 7.13 -18.92 -1.44
N GLY A 39 5.92 -19.46 -1.29
CA GLY A 39 5.12 -19.90 -2.43
C GLY A 39 4.67 -18.74 -3.33
N LEU A 40 4.46 -17.56 -2.76
CA LEU A 40 4.14 -16.35 -3.52
C LEU A 40 5.35 -15.85 -4.32
N LYS A 41 6.53 -15.76 -3.69
CA LYS A 41 7.77 -15.31 -4.36
C LYS A 41 8.20 -16.22 -5.52
N ARG A 42 7.94 -17.52 -5.43
CA ARG A 42 8.24 -18.49 -6.50
C ARG A 42 7.24 -18.51 -7.66
N HIS A 43 6.15 -17.74 -7.57
CA HIS A 43 5.16 -17.72 -8.63
C HIS A 43 5.76 -17.18 -9.95
N PRO A 44 5.45 -17.75 -11.13
CA PRO A 44 6.02 -17.31 -12.41
C PRO A 44 5.87 -15.83 -12.72
N PHE A 45 4.83 -15.18 -12.18
CA PHE A 45 4.65 -13.73 -12.29
C PHE A 45 5.82 -12.90 -11.74
N PHE A 46 6.51 -13.41 -10.72
CA PHE A 46 7.66 -12.77 -10.09
C PHE A 46 9.00 -13.37 -10.55
N GLU A 47 9.01 -14.13 -11.65
CA GLU A 47 10.24 -14.66 -12.23
C GLU A 47 11.20 -13.53 -12.58
N GLY A 48 12.48 -13.69 -12.21
CA GLY A 48 13.53 -12.69 -12.42
C GLY A 48 13.64 -11.62 -11.34
N ILE A 49 12.75 -11.59 -10.33
CA ILE A 49 12.90 -10.66 -9.20
C ILE A 49 13.91 -11.22 -8.18
N ASP A 50 14.98 -10.46 -7.94
CA ASP A 50 15.84 -10.65 -6.76
C ASP A 50 15.21 -9.94 -5.55
N PHE A 51 14.51 -10.71 -4.72
CA PHE A 51 13.84 -10.19 -3.53
C PHE A 51 14.81 -9.71 -2.44
N VAL A 52 16.07 -10.17 -2.43
CA VAL A 52 17.08 -9.72 -1.47
C VAL A 52 17.60 -8.35 -1.86
N ALA A 53 17.97 -8.17 -3.14
CA ALA A 53 18.38 -6.88 -3.68
C ALA A 53 17.24 -5.85 -3.61
N LEU A 54 16.00 -6.27 -3.90
CA LEU A 54 14.82 -5.41 -3.78
C LEU A 54 14.63 -4.89 -2.36
N ALA A 55 14.76 -5.76 -1.35
CA ALA A 55 14.65 -5.36 0.06
C ALA A 55 15.77 -4.39 0.49
N ARG A 56 16.96 -4.50 -0.12
CA ARG A 56 18.10 -3.59 0.07
C ARG A 56 18.00 -2.30 -0.73
N ARG A 57 16.93 -2.12 -1.52
CA ARG A 57 16.74 -0.97 -2.44
C ARG A 57 17.83 -0.86 -3.51
N GLU A 58 18.36 -2.00 -3.94
CA GLU A 58 19.41 -2.10 -4.97
C GLU A 58 18.84 -2.30 -6.39
N VAL A 59 17.56 -2.62 -6.51
CA VAL A 59 16.87 -2.77 -7.80
C VAL A 59 16.42 -1.37 -8.30
N PRO A 60 16.76 -0.98 -9.54
CA PRO A 60 16.34 0.30 -10.07
C PRO A 60 14.81 0.37 -10.20
N THR A 61 14.23 1.51 -9.82
CA THR A 61 12.78 1.74 -9.98
C THR A 61 12.44 1.91 -11.47
N PRO A 62 11.34 1.30 -11.97
CA PRO A 62 10.88 1.53 -13.34
C PRO A 62 10.28 2.94 -13.54
N TYR A 63 9.90 3.61 -12.44
CA TYR A 63 9.30 4.94 -12.47
C TYR A 63 9.88 5.80 -11.33
N LEU A 64 10.34 7.00 -11.68
CA LEU A 64 10.77 8.01 -10.73
C LEU A 64 9.74 9.15 -10.77
N PRO A 65 8.96 9.36 -9.69
CA PRO A 65 7.97 10.44 -9.65
C PRO A 65 8.63 11.81 -9.63
N ASP A 66 7.92 12.81 -10.14
CA ASP A 66 8.32 14.21 -10.00
C ASP A 66 8.14 14.64 -8.54
N THR A 67 9.15 15.33 -8.00
CA THR A 67 9.13 15.88 -6.64
C THR A 67 9.43 17.38 -6.64
N ALA A 68 9.41 18.04 -7.80
CA ALA A 68 9.70 19.45 -7.94
C ALA A 68 8.53 20.31 -7.43
N SER A 69 8.38 20.41 -6.12
CA SER A 69 7.60 21.46 -5.46
C SER A 69 8.20 21.82 -4.12
N ASP A 70 8.16 23.10 -3.80
CA ASP A 70 8.67 23.68 -2.55
C ASP A 70 7.98 23.09 -1.32
N ASN A 71 6.72 22.67 -1.44
CA ASN A 71 5.97 22.04 -0.34
C ASN A 71 5.99 20.50 -0.38
N GLY A 72 6.60 19.88 -1.40
CA GLY A 72 6.63 18.43 -1.56
C GLY A 72 5.28 17.77 -1.85
N LEU A 73 4.22 18.55 -2.13
CA LEU A 73 2.84 18.04 -2.23
C LEU A 73 2.38 17.69 -3.67
N VAL A 74 3.29 17.69 -4.66
CA VAL A 74 2.92 17.53 -6.09
C VAL A 74 2.22 16.22 -6.43
N ASN A 75 2.49 15.15 -5.68
CA ASN A 75 1.87 13.83 -5.89
C ASN A 75 0.69 13.56 -4.93
N PHE A 76 0.31 14.55 -4.11
CA PHE A 76 -0.85 14.45 -3.22
C PHE A 76 -2.08 15.01 -3.91
N SER A 77 -3.25 14.41 -3.66
CA SER A 77 -4.51 14.98 -4.10
C SER A 77 -4.71 16.33 -3.42
N LYS A 78 -5.17 17.32 -4.18
CA LYS A 78 -5.76 18.52 -3.61
C LYS A 78 -7.12 18.07 -3.08
N ASP A 79 -7.22 17.87 -1.77
CA ASP A 79 -8.52 17.69 -1.16
C ASP A 79 -9.13 19.08 -1.02
N ASP A 80 -10.38 19.27 -1.44
CA ASP A 80 -11.03 20.59 -1.42
C ASP A 80 -11.45 21.03 0.01
N GLY A 81 -11.00 20.31 1.04
CA GLY A 81 -11.36 20.48 2.46
C GLY A 81 -10.40 21.33 3.28
N ASP A 82 -9.33 21.86 2.68
CA ASP A 82 -8.29 22.64 3.38
C ASP A 82 -8.68 24.11 3.61
N GLU A 83 -9.97 24.44 3.64
CA GLU A 83 -10.39 25.67 4.33
C GLU A 83 -10.26 25.40 5.84
N TYR A 84 -9.01 25.32 6.29
CA TYR A 84 -8.65 25.37 7.69
C TYR A 84 -9.05 26.75 8.18
N ASP A 85 -10.27 26.84 8.73
CA ASP A 85 -10.76 28.03 9.39
C ASP A 85 -9.83 28.32 10.58
N SER A 86 -8.86 29.19 10.32
CA SER A 86 -7.91 29.67 11.31
C SER A 86 -8.58 30.54 12.38
N SER A 87 -9.92 30.68 12.38
CA SER A 87 -10.67 31.34 13.44
C SER A 87 -10.96 30.45 14.65
N ASP A 88 -10.56 29.17 14.65
CA ASP A 88 -10.44 28.39 15.88
C ASP A 88 -9.19 28.89 16.64
N SER A 89 -9.35 30.05 17.26
CA SER A 89 -8.39 30.60 18.21
C SER A 89 -8.10 29.51 19.24
N GLU A 90 -6.81 29.25 19.48
CA GLU A 90 -6.35 28.43 20.59
C GLU A 90 -6.81 29.08 21.90
N GLU A 91 -8.05 28.80 22.30
CA GLU A 91 -8.42 28.87 23.70
C GLU A 91 -7.47 27.90 24.40
N ASP A 92 -6.68 28.41 25.34
CA ASP A 92 -5.81 27.65 26.24
C ASP A 92 -6.69 26.68 27.06
N ILE A 93 -7.11 25.59 26.42
CA ILE A 93 -7.77 24.48 27.07
C ILE A 93 -6.67 23.78 27.85
N SER A 94 -6.43 24.25 29.06
CA SER A 94 -5.75 23.46 30.09
C SER A 94 -6.61 22.22 30.33
N ILE A 95 -6.45 21.19 29.48
CA ILE A 95 -7.16 19.93 29.59
C ILE A 95 -6.56 19.26 30.84
N PRO A 96 -7.33 19.07 31.92
CA PRO A 96 -6.81 18.37 33.07
C PRO A 96 -6.52 16.93 32.65
N VAL A 97 -5.23 16.56 32.63
CA VAL A 97 -4.76 15.19 32.44
C VAL A 97 -5.10 14.39 33.69
N GLU A 98 -6.34 13.90 33.76
CA GLU A 98 -6.75 12.98 34.81
C GLU A 98 -6.13 11.59 34.61
N PRO A 99 -5.78 10.86 35.69
CA PRO A 99 -5.40 9.46 35.60
C PRO A 99 -6.54 8.64 34.97
N GLY A 100 -6.35 8.19 33.73
CA GLY A 100 -7.38 7.52 32.93
C GLY A 100 -7.61 8.16 31.55
N CYS A 101 -6.98 9.30 31.25
CA CYS A 101 -6.95 9.83 29.90
C CYS A 101 -6.39 8.79 28.92
N TRP A 102 -7.15 8.52 27.85
CA TRP A 102 -6.82 7.57 26.80
C TRP A 102 -5.43 7.75 26.16
N PHE A 103 -4.89 8.98 26.19
CA PHE A 103 -3.53 9.29 25.71
C PHE A 103 -2.42 9.03 26.72
N ALA A 104 -2.71 8.59 27.95
CA ALA A 104 -1.69 8.46 28.99
C ALA A 104 -0.59 7.43 28.67
N ASN A 105 -0.77 6.59 27.63
CA ASN A 105 0.22 5.63 27.15
C ASN A 105 0.41 5.66 25.61
N PHE A 106 0.01 6.75 24.96
CA PHE A 106 0.34 6.99 23.55
C PHE A 106 1.58 7.88 23.45
#